data_AF-A0A8T0GIQ6-F1
#
_entry.id   AF-A0A8T0GIQ6-F1
#
_cell.length_a   1.000
_cell.length_b   1.000
_cell.length_c   1.000
_cell.angle_alpha   90.00
_cell.angle_beta   90.00
_cell.angle_gamma   90.00
#
_symmetry.space_group_name_H-M   'P 1'
#
loop_
_entity.id
_entity.type
_entity.pdbx_description
1 polymer ?
#
loop_
_entity_poly.entity_id
_entity_poly.type
_entity_poly.pdbx_seq_one_letter_code
_entity_poly.pdbx_strand_id
1 'polypeptide(L)'
;MAPTSRALGLILFTLVVCQVATARPLSADPTPRERVQQAFKEITTLSDNLRIATLKITIFNAAQQGFVIAQGFTGIITKIAEYTAHIPDPSSNPSPFEDADAKLVVESLTTFVQVHQALLNVVIGKHGLLTLAPFFEPIRISLVSLEAVVDTFAFKLIAMIPTQKPAADDQFGKLSVTVSKAIDTYKTPFSSGATLSADPTPRERVQQAFKEITTLSDNLRIATLKINIFNAGQQGFVIAQGFTGIITKIAEYTAHIPDPSSNPSPFDDADAKLVVESLTTFVQVHQALLNVVIGKHGLLTLAPFFEPIRIALVSLEAVVDTFAFKLIAMIPTQKPAADNQFGKLSETVSKAIDTYKTPFNSGAILSADPSPRERVQQAFKEITTLSDNLRMATLKINIFNAGQQGFVIAQGFTGIITKIAEYTAHIPDPSSNPSPFDDADAKLVVESLTTFVQVHQALLNVVIGKHGLLTLVPFFEPIRISLVSLEAVVDTFAYKLIAMIPTQKPAATKQFDSLGVTVQLAINTYETPFIQLSSSK
;
A
#
# COMPACT_ATOMS: atom_id res chain seq x y z
N MET A 1 23.10 31.36 -57.08
CA MET A 1 21.65 31.40 -57.36
C MET A 1 20.89 30.86 -56.15
N ALA A 2 19.70 31.38 -55.92
CA ALA A 2 18.63 30.90 -55.03
C ALA A 2 17.30 31.09 -55.81
N PRO A 3 16.11 30.58 -55.39
CA PRO A 3 15.70 30.00 -54.10
C PRO A 3 15.38 28.48 -54.27
N THR A 4 14.47 27.73 -53.59
CA THR A 4 13.31 28.10 -52.75
C THR A 4 12.92 27.04 -51.70
N SER A 5 12.77 27.51 -50.46
CA SER A 5 11.82 27.14 -49.39
C SER A 5 10.87 25.93 -49.55
N ARG A 6 10.77 25.12 -48.49
CA ARG A 6 9.74 25.30 -47.43
C ARG A 6 10.07 24.51 -46.15
N ALA A 7 9.44 24.89 -45.04
CA ALA A 7 9.73 24.38 -43.70
C ALA A 7 8.50 23.76 -43.03
N LEU A 8 8.75 22.85 -42.09
CA LEU A 8 7.84 22.54 -40.97
C LEU A 8 8.69 22.02 -39.81
N GLY A 9 8.58 22.65 -38.65
CA GLY A 9 9.49 22.44 -37.52
C GLY A 9 8.93 21.47 -36.48
N LEU A 10 9.82 20.74 -35.81
CA LEU A 10 9.54 20.06 -34.56
C LEU A 10 10.67 20.38 -33.57
N ILE A 11 10.37 21.15 -32.52
CA ILE A 11 11.35 21.50 -31.50
C ILE A 11 11.50 20.32 -30.55
N LEU A 12 12.46 19.44 -30.82
CA LEU A 12 12.90 18.42 -29.88
C LEU A 12 13.96 19.04 -28.96
N PHE A 13 13.64 19.17 -27.67
CA PHE A 13 14.54 19.78 -26.68
C PHE A 13 15.57 18.75 -26.22
N THR A 14 16.59 18.52 -27.05
CA THR A 14 17.65 17.53 -26.79
C THR A 14 18.52 17.96 -25.61
N LEU A 15 18.39 17.28 -24.46
CA LEU A 15 19.25 17.51 -23.31
C LEU A 15 20.65 16.90 -23.57
N VAL A 16 21.58 17.72 -24.06
CA VAL A 16 22.96 17.30 -24.36
C VAL A 16 23.74 17.13 -23.06
N VAL A 17 23.81 15.89 -22.55
CA VAL A 17 24.73 15.52 -21.47
C VAL A 17 26.12 15.30 -22.07
N CYS A 18 26.97 16.32 -21.99
CA CYS A 18 28.36 16.23 -22.46
C CYS A 18 29.23 15.51 -21.42
N GLN A 19 29.38 14.18 -21.55
CA GLN A 19 30.35 13.42 -20.74
C GLN A 19 31.76 13.55 -21.32
N VAL A 20 32.58 14.42 -20.74
CA VAL A 20 34.04 14.39 -20.93
C VAL A 20 34.60 13.25 -20.08
N ALA A 21 34.62 12.04 -20.65
CA ALA A 21 35.13 10.85 -19.99
C ALA A 21 36.67 10.86 -19.93
N THR A 22 37.24 11.15 -18.76
CA THR A 22 38.63 10.80 -18.45
C THR A 22 38.66 9.36 -17.91
N ALA A 23 39.47 8.49 -18.54
CA ALA A 23 39.48 7.07 -18.23
C ALA A 23 40.15 6.78 -16.87
N ARG A 24 39.41 6.12 -15.97
CA ARG A 24 39.93 5.48 -14.74
C ARG A 24 39.76 3.96 -14.86
N PRO A 25 40.68 3.13 -14.35
CA PRO A 25 40.60 1.68 -14.47
C PRO A 25 39.50 1.08 -13.59
N LEU A 26 38.89 -0.01 -14.06
CA LEU A 26 37.89 -0.80 -13.32
C LEU A 26 38.57 -1.54 -12.16
N SER A 27 38.51 -0.98 -10.95
CA SER A 27 38.72 -1.65 -9.65
C SER A 27 38.84 -0.67 -8.46
N ALA A 28 39.04 0.63 -8.71
CA ALA A 28 39.11 1.62 -7.63
C ALA A 28 37.74 1.81 -6.96
N ASP A 29 37.71 1.69 -5.63
CA ASP A 29 36.58 2.11 -4.80
C ASP A 29 36.23 3.59 -5.09
N PRO A 30 34.94 3.96 -5.22
CA PRO A 30 34.56 5.34 -5.45
C PRO A 30 35.00 6.20 -4.27
N THR A 31 35.71 7.29 -4.55
CA THR A 31 36.23 8.18 -3.50
C THR A 31 35.09 8.81 -2.68
N PRO A 32 35.34 9.30 -1.44
CA PRO A 32 34.27 9.85 -0.61
C PRO A 32 33.46 10.96 -1.29
N ARG A 33 34.09 11.80 -2.13
CA ARG A 33 33.38 12.83 -2.93
C ARG A 33 32.49 12.19 -4.00
N GLU A 34 32.97 11.15 -4.69
CA GLU A 34 32.25 10.47 -5.78
C GLU A 34 31.03 9.72 -5.23
N ARG A 35 31.14 9.17 -4.01
CA ARG A 35 30.00 8.62 -3.26
C ARG A 35 28.96 9.70 -2.92
N VAL A 36 29.38 10.89 -2.46
CA VAL A 36 28.47 12.01 -2.18
C VAL A 36 27.81 12.58 -3.45
N GLN A 37 28.55 12.70 -4.56
CA GLN A 37 27.97 13.16 -5.83
C GLN A 37 27.00 12.15 -6.45
N GLN A 38 27.32 10.85 -6.39
CA GLN A 38 26.40 9.78 -6.80
C GLN A 38 25.15 9.73 -5.91
N ALA A 39 25.30 9.95 -4.59
CA ALA A 39 24.18 10.09 -3.67
C ALA A 39 23.24 11.23 -4.08
N PHE A 40 23.78 12.43 -4.27
CA PHE A 40 22.99 13.58 -4.76
C PHE A 40 22.28 13.25 -6.06
N LYS A 41 22.95 12.63 -7.03
CA LYS A 41 22.36 12.23 -8.32
C LYS A 41 21.21 11.24 -8.16
N GLU A 42 21.34 10.21 -7.31
CA GLU A 42 20.28 9.23 -7.09
C GLU A 42 19.06 9.83 -6.39
N ILE A 43 19.25 10.59 -5.31
CA ILE A 43 18.13 11.19 -4.56
C ILE A 43 17.43 12.28 -5.41
N THR A 44 18.19 13.03 -6.20
CA THR A 44 17.66 13.97 -7.20
C THR A 44 16.83 13.23 -8.26
N THR A 45 17.30 12.07 -8.73
CA THR A 45 16.56 11.23 -9.70
C THR A 45 15.25 10.68 -9.11
N LEU A 46 15.26 10.21 -7.86
CA LEU A 46 14.05 9.80 -7.15
C LEU A 46 13.06 10.96 -7.01
N SER A 47 13.56 12.15 -6.68
CA SER A 47 12.75 13.36 -6.49
C SER A 47 12.15 13.89 -7.79
N ASP A 48 12.87 13.84 -8.90
CA ASP A 48 12.33 14.26 -10.20
C ASP A 48 11.28 13.26 -10.72
N ASN A 49 11.52 11.95 -10.56
CA ASN A 49 10.53 10.92 -10.84
C ASN A 49 9.24 11.14 -10.00
N LEU A 50 9.39 11.47 -8.71
CA LEU A 50 8.26 11.77 -7.84
C LEU A 50 7.54 13.07 -8.23
N ARG A 51 8.27 14.10 -8.66
CA ARG A 51 7.70 15.35 -9.20
C ARG A 51 6.89 15.07 -10.47
N ILE A 52 7.40 14.24 -11.37
CA ILE A 52 6.73 13.82 -12.60
C ILE A 52 5.48 12.97 -12.30
N ALA A 53 5.50 12.11 -11.28
CA ALA A 53 4.30 11.42 -10.81
C ALA A 53 3.26 12.40 -10.24
N THR A 54 3.69 13.31 -9.36
CA THR A 54 2.85 14.33 -8.71
C THR A 54 2.21 15.29 -9.73
N LEU A 55 2.91 15.65 -10.81
CA LEU A 55 2.36 16.46 -11.91
C LEU A 55 1.16 15.79 -12.60
N LYS A 56 1.20 14.46 -12.78
CA LYS A 56 0.17 13.63 -13.45
C LYS A 56 -1.10 13.40 -12.60
N ILE A 57 -1.21 14.07 -11.45
CA ILE A 57 -2.36 13.93 -10.54
C ILE A 57 -3.56 14.75 -10.99
N THR A 58 -4.72 14.11 -10.92
CA THR A 58 -6.05 14.57 -11.30
C THR A 58 -7.06 14.12 -10.23
N ILE A 59 -8.27 14.70 -10.24
CA ILE A 59 -9.38 14.25 -9.38
C ILE A 59 -9.71 12.74 -9.49
N PHE A 60 -9.36 12.09 -10.60
CA PHE A 60 -9.68 10.68 -10.85
C PHE A 60 -8.65 9.70 -10.28
N ASN A 61 -7.40 10.11 -10.11
CA ASN A 61 -6.30 9.26 -9.62
C ASN A 61 -5.68 9.72 -8.28
N ALA A 62 -6.12 10.87 -7.73
CA ALA A 62 -5.53 11.49 -6.53
C ALA A 62 -5.39 10.55 -5.32
N ALA A 63 -6.37 9.68 -5.04
CA ALA A 63 -6.28 8.72 -3.94
C ALA A 63 -5.11 7.72 -4.13
N GLN A 64 -5.04 7.06 -5.29
CA GLN A 64 -3.94 6.13 -5.60
C GLN A 64 -2.59 6.86 -5.63
N GLN A 65 -2.56 8.07 -6.20
CA GLN A 65 -1.31 8.82 -6.33
C GLN A 65 -0.84 9.45 -5.01
N GLY A 66 -1.75 9.71 -4.04
CA GLY A 66 -1.37 10.12 -2.68
C GLY A 66 -0.56 9.05 -1.96
N PHE A 67 -0.93 7.77 -2.12
CA PHE A 67 -0.13 6.64 -1.65
C PHE A 67 1.25 6.57 -2.35
N VAL A 68 1.28 6.74 -3.68
CA VAL A 68 2.54 6.78 -4.46
C VAL A 68 3.44 7.95 -4.04
N ILE A 69 2.87 9.10 -3.67
CA ILE A 69 3.63 10.24 -3.12
C ILE A 69 4.22 9.89 -1.75
N ALA A 70 3.41 9.36 -0.83
CA ALA A 70 3.87 8.99 0.51
C ALA A 70 5.01 7.96 0.43
N GLN A 71 4.85 6.90 -0.39
CA GLN A 71 5.91 5.91 -0.65
C GLN A 71 7.14 6.51 -1.34
N GLY A 72 6.96 7.42 -2.30
CA GLY A 72 8.07 8.08 -2.98
C GLY A 72 8.90 8.93 -2.03
N PHE A 73 8.26 9.67 -1.12
CA PHE A 73 8.96 10.36 -0.04
C PHE A 73 9.66 9.35 0.89
N THR A 74 9.03 8.24 1.28
CA THR A 74 9.71 7.19 2.07
C THR A 74 10.95 6.64 1.37
N GLY A 75 10.93 6.48 0.05
CA GLY A 75 12.09 6.10 -0.76
C GLY A 75 13.21 7.15 -0.73
N ILE A 76 12.86 8.44 -0.87
CA ILE A 76 13.79 9.57 -0.76
C ILE A 76 14.41 9.62 0.65
N ILE A 77 13.60 9.55 1.71
CA ILE A 77 14.02 9.56 3.11
C ILE A 77 14.98 8.41 3.41
N THR A 78 14.60 7.19 3.01
CA THR A 78 15.44 5.99 3.21
C THR A 78 16.79 6.16 2.53
N LYS A 79 16.82 6.69 1.31
CA LYS A 79 18.07 6.90 0.57
C LYS A 79 18.93 8.02 1.18
N ILE A 80 18.35 9.13 1.63
CA ILE A 80 19.09 10.17 2.37
C ILE A 80 19.66 9.57 3.67
N ALA A 81 18.87 8.81 4.44
CA ALA A 81 19.32 8.19 5.69
C ALA A 81 20.45 7.17 5.46
N GLU A 82 20.36 6.32 4.43
CA GLU A 82 21.40 5.39 3.99
C GLU A 82 22.73 6.12 3.73
N TYR A 83 22.71 7.21 2.96
CA TYR A 83 23.90 8.01 2.71
C TYR A 83 24.39 8.78 3.96
N THR A 84 23.48 9.25 4.82
CA THR A 84 23.81 9.95 6.08
C THR A 84 24.50 9.02 7.09
N ALA A 85 24.24 7.72 7.03
CA ALA A 85 24.98 6.71 7.80
C ALA A 85 26.43 6.53 7.31
N HIS A 86 26.70 6.77 6.02
CA HIS A 86 28.04 6.69 5.41
C HIS A 86 28.87 7.98 5.52
N ILE A 87 28.26 9.12 5.88
CA ILE A 87 29.01 10.33 6.25
C ILE A 87 29.54 10.16 7.69
N PRO A 88 30.85 10.34 7.95
CA PRO A 88 31.41 10.31 9.30
C PRO A 88 30.68 11.24 10.26
N ASP A 89 30.69 10.91 11.54
CA ASP A 89 30.10 11.79 12.54
C ASP A 89 31.02 13.00 12.79
N PRO A 90 30.50 14.24 12.87
CA PRO A 90 31.30 15.41 13.21
C PRO A 90 32.07 15.26 14.54
N SER A 91 31.56 14.47 15.49
CA SER A 91 32.26 14.16 16.75
C SER A 91 33.51 13.29 16.58
N SER A 92 33.67 12.59 15.45
CA SER A 92 34.88 11.80 15.15
C SER A 92 36.01 12.62 14.50
N ASN A 93 35.86 13.95 14.43
CA ASN A 93 36.80 14.88 13.79
C ASN A 93 37.32 14.40 12.41
N PRO A 94 36.42 14.11 11.45
CA PRO A 94 36.81 13.59 10.15
C PRO A 94 37.64 14.60 9.35
N SER A 95 38.54 14.11 8.48
CA SER A 95 39.22 14.98 7.52
C SER A 95 38.18 15.58 6.56
N PRO A 96 38.06 16.92 6.47
CA PRO A 96 37.17 17.56 5.51
C PRO A 96 37.64 17.36 4.08
N PHE A 97 36.76 17.64 3.12
CA PHE A 97 37.12 17.73 1.70
C PHE A 97 38.03 18.93 1.43
N GLU A 98 38.93 18.78 0.46
CA GLU A 98 39.65 19.93 -0.11
C GLU A 98 38.67 20.91 -0.78
N ASP A 99 39.01 22.19 -0.82
CA ASP A 99 38.10 23.25 -1.28
C ASP A 99 37.60 23.06 -2.73
N ALA A 100 38.41 22.43 -3.59
CA ALA A 100 38.01 22.08 -4.96
C ALA A 100 36.90 21.01 -4.98
N ASP A 101 36.99 19.98 -4.14
CA ASP A 101 35.97 18.95 -4.00
C ASP A 101 34.73 19.47 -3.26
N ALA A 102 34.93 20.31 -2.23
CA ALA A 102 33.84 20.96 -1.49
C ALA A 102 32.95 21.81 -2.41
N LYS A 103 33.54 22.50 -3.40
CA LYS A 103 32.79 23.24 -4.44
C LYS A 103 31.94 22.33 -5.32
N LEU A 104 32.47 21.20 -5.77
CA LEU A 104 31.73 20.21 -6.57
C LEU A 104 30.60 19.53 -5.77
N VAL A 105 30.79 19.36 -4.46
CA VAL A 105 29.75 18.91 -3.52
C VAL A 105 28.64 19.96 -3.40
N VAL A 106 28.96 21.26 -3.30
CA VAL A 106 27.96 22.35 -3.23
C VAL A 106 27.24 22.58 -4.57
N GLU A 107 27.90 22.40 -5.71
CA GLU A 107 27.24 22.37 -7.02
C GLU A 107 26.20 21.25 -7.09
N SER A 108 26.57 20.04 -6.65
CA SER A 108 25.67 18.88 -6.58
C SER A 108 24.49 19.12 -5.61
N LEU A 109 24.75 19.71 -4.44
CA LEU A 109 23.74 20.15 -3.48
C LEU A 109 22.78 21.19 -4.08
N THR A 110 23.29 22.12 -4.89
CA THR A 110 22.48 23.17 -5.53
C THR A 110 21.48 22.57 -6.52
N THR A 111 21.90 21.61 -7.35
CA THR A 111 20.97 20.86 -8.23
C THR A 111 19.95 20.06 -7.41
N PHE A 112 20.40 19.38 -6.35
CA PHE A 112 19.53 18.63 -5.45
C PHE A 112 18.44 19.50 -4.81
N VAL A 113 18.80 20.67 -4.28
CA VAL A 113 17.85 21.62 -3.66
C VAL A 113 16.87 22.14 -4.69
N GLN A 114 17.31 22.53 -5.88
CA GLN A 114 16.42 23.00 -6.96
C GLN A 114 15.36 21.95 -7.33
N VAL A 115 15.74 20.67 -7.46
CA VAL A 115 14.81 19.59 -7.80
C VAL A 115 13.89 19.22 -6.63
N HIS A 116 14.38 19.22 -5.39
CA HIS A 116 13.53 19.00 -4.21
C HIS A 116 12.53 20.14 -4.02
N GLN A 117 12.94 21.40 -4.19
CA GLN A 117 12.02 22.53 -4.18
C GLN A 117 11.00 22.44 -5.32
N ALA A 118 11.39 21.99 -6.53
CA ALA A 118 10.47 21.78 -7.63
C ALA A 118 9.45 20.65 -7.34
N LEU A 119 9.87 19.56 -6.70
CA LEU A 119 8.98 18.51 -6.18
C LEU A 119 8.00 19.07 -5.15
N LEU A 120 8.51 19.71 -4.09
CA LEU A 120 7.72 20.21 -2.96
C LEU A 120 6.70 21.27 -3.41
N ASN A 121 7.09 22.20 -4.30
CA ASN A 121 6.16 23.19 -4.85
C ASN A 121 5.03 22.55 -5.68
N VAL A 122 5.28 21.44 -6.38
CA VAL A 122 4.21 20.68 -7.07
C VAL A 122 3.33 19.93 -6.05
N VAL A 123 3.90 19.35 -4.99
CA VAL A 123 3.13 18.68 -3.92
C VAL A 123 2.23 19.68 -3.17
N ILE A 124 2.72 20.89 -2.87
CA ILE A 124 1.94 22.02 -2.36
C ILE A 124 0.84 22.41 -3.36
N GLY A 125 1.18 22.63 -4.63
CA GLY A 125 0.21 23.00 -5.66
C GLY A 125 -0.87 21.95 -5.95
N LYS A 126 -0.63 20.69 -5.60
CA LYS A 126 -1.59 19.57 -5.72
C LYS A 126 -2.32 19.27 -4.40
N HIS A 127 -2.09 20.02 -3.33
CA HIS A 127 -2.71 19.79 -2.01
C HIS A 127 -4.25 19.69 -2.06
N GLY A 128 -4.91 20.58 -2.81
CA GLY A 128 -6.38 20.56 -2.99
C GLY A 128 -6.92 19.37 -3.80
N LEU A 129 -6.07 18.55 -4.40
CA LEU A 129 -6.44 17.23 -4.96
C LEU A 129 -6.10 16.09 -3.99
N LEU A 130 -4.98 16.22 -3.28
CA LEU A 130 -4.45 15.18 -2.39
C LEU A 130 -5.15 15.10 -1.02
N THR A 131 -5.94 16.12 -0.69
CA THR A 131 -6.89 16.18 0.45
C THR A 131 -8.28 15.66 0.12
N LEU A 132 -8.60 15.39 -1.15
CA LEU A 132 -9.84 14.70 -1.56
C LEU A 132 -9.82 13.19 -1.22
N ALA A 133 -8.84 12.76 -0.45
CA ALA A 133 -8.57 11.38 -0.06
C ALA A 133 -7.79 11.39 1.28
N PRO A 134 -7.81 10.29 2.06
CA PRO A 134 -7.18 10.21 3.39
C PRO A 134 -5.64 10.13 3.37
N PHE A 135 -4.97 10.73 2.37
CA PHE A 135 -3.52 10.67 2.19
C PHE A 135 -2.78 11.94 2.63
N PHE A 136 -3.50 13.00 3.04
CA PHE A 136 -2.86 14.22 3.53
C PHE A 136 -1.96 13.94 4.75
N GLU A 137 -2.42 13.12 5.70
CA GLU A 137 -1.69 12.79 6.92
C GLU A 137 -0.47 11.88 6.67
N PRO A 138 -0.55 10.77 5.90
CA PRO A 138 0.64 10.05 5.43
C PRO A 138 1.67 10.95 4.71
N ILE A 139 1.21 11.89 3.87
CA ILE A 139 2.12 12.83 3.20
C ILE A 139 2.74 13.80 4.21
N ARG A 140 1.98 14.30 5.19
CA ARG A 140 2.48 15.17 6.28
C ARG A 140 3.54 14.45 7.13
N ILE A 141 3.30 13.20 7.51
CA ILE A 141 4.25 12.37 8.28
C ILE A 141 5.53 12.12 7.47
N SER A 142 5.41 11.82 6.18
CA SER A 142 6.58 11.73 5.29
C SER A 142 7.33 13.06 5.15
N LEU A 143 6.64 14.21 5.08
CA LEU A 143 7.29 15.52 5.00
C LEU A 143 8.02 15.90 6.31
N VAL A 144 7.45 15.59 7.48
CA VAL A 144 8.13 15.78 8.78
C VAL A 144 9.35 14.84 8.91
N SER A 145 9.21 13.60 8.45
CA SER A 145 10.33 12.64 8.42
C SER A 145 11.44 13.09 7.45
N LEU A 146 11.07 13.74 6.34
CA LEU A 146 12.02 14.34 5.40
C LEU A 146 12.76 15.53 6.01
N GLU A 147 12.08 16.40 6.76
CA GLU A 147 12.69 17.54 7.48
C GLU A 147 13.80 17.05 8.42
N ALA A 148 13.47 16.15 9.36
CA ALA A 148 14.43 15.62 10.34
C ALA A 148 15.63 14.89 9.70
N VAL A 149 15.42 14.15 8.61
CA VAL A 149 16.49 13.43 7.91
C VAL A 149 17.33 14.36 7.03
N VAL A 150 16.74 15.40 6.43
CA VAL A 150 17.48 16.46 5.71
C VAL A 150 18.33 17.29 6.67
N ASP A 151 17.82 17.65 7.85
CA ASP A 151 18.58 18.39 8.86
C ASP A 151 19.78 17.58 9.38
N THR A 152 19.58 16.27 9.62
CA THR A 152 20.66 15.35 10.02
C THR A 152 21.72 15.22 8.92
N PHE A 153 21.29 15.09 7.66
CA PHE A 153 22.18 15.07 6.50
C PHE A 153 22.95 16.39 6.33
N ALA A 154 22.27 17.53 6.49
CA ALA A 154 22.85 18.86 6.38
C ALA A 154 23.95 19.08 7.42
N PHE A 155 23.66 18.79 8.69
CA PHE A 155 24.61 18.91 9.79
C PHE A 155 25.90 18.11 9.54
N LYS A 156 25.76 16.83 9.14
CA LYS A 156 26.91 15.98 8.80
C LYS A 156 27.66 16.46 7.56
N LEU A 157 26.96 16.84 6.50
CA LEU A 157 27.59 17.27 5.25
C LEU A 157 28.37 18.58 5.45
N ILE A 158 27.80 19.56 6.15
CA ILE A 158 28.43 20.85 6.44
C ILE A 158 29.78 20.68 7.14
N ALA A 159 29.88 19.73 8.09
CA ALA A 159 31.14 19.42 8.78
C ALA A 159 32.23 18.89 7.82
N MET A 160 31.85 18.22 6.73
CA MET A 160 32.79 17.73 5.70
C MET A 160 33.22 18.81 4.70
N ILE A 161 32.49 19.94 4.58
CA ILE A 161 32.80 21.03 3.62
C ILE A 161 32.95 22.41 4.30
N PRO A 162 33.80 22.57 5.32
CA PRO A 162 33.88 23.79 6.13
C PRO A 162 34.25 25.05 5.33
N THR A 163 35.05 24.94 4.26
CA THR A 163 35.40 26.09 3.41
C THR A 163 34.22 26.61 2.58
N GLN A 164 33.21 25.75 2.34
CA GLN A 164 32.00 26.07 1.59
C GLN A 164 30.74 26.14 2.47
N LYS A 165 30.90 26.12 3.81
CA LYS A 165 29.79 26.18 4.78
C LYS A 165 28.77 27.28 4.48
N PRO A 166 29.13 28.55 4.19
CA PRO A 166 28.12 29.59 3.96
C PRO A 166 27.23 29.32 2.74
N ALA A 167 27.76 28.65 1.71
CA ALA A 167 26.99 28.27 0.54
C ALA A 167 26.10 27.05 0.82
N ALA A 168 26.58 26.09 1.62
CA ALA A 168 25.78 24.96 2.06
C ALA A 168 24.62 25.38 2.99
N ASP A 169 24.90 26.28 3.95
CA ASP A 169 23.90 26.88 4.86
C ASP A 169 22.76 27.56 4.06
N ASP A 170 23.11 28.35 3.03
CA ASP A 170 22.16 29.02 2.12
C ASP A 170 21.28 28.03 1.34
N GLN A 171 21.87 26.95 0.81
CA GLN A 171 21.13 25.91 0.08
C GLN A 171 20.20 25.11 1.02
N PHE A 172 20.67 24.69 2.19
CA PHE A 172 19.84 23.97 3.16
C PHE A 172 18.75 24.85 3.78
N GLY A 173 19.02 26.12 4.07
CA GLY A 173 18.00 27.08 4.52
C GLY A 173 16.88 27.28 3.49
N LYS A 174 17.23 27.38 2.20
CA LYS A 174 16.26 27.41 1.09
C LYS A 174 15.41 26.15 1.01
N LEU A 175 16.01 24.97 1.21
CA LEU A 175 15.27 23.71 1.23
C LEU A 175 14.34 23.63 2.44
N SER A 176 14.85 23.88 3.65
CA SER A 176 14.10 23.89 4.91
C SER A 176 12.84 24.75 4.82
N VAL A 177 12.95 26.02 4.41
CA VAL A 177 11.80 26.93 4.23
C VAL A 177 10.72 26.35 3.29
N THR A 178 11.11 25.56 2.29
CA THR A 178 10.17 24.91 1.36
C THR A 178 9.58 23.61 1.93
N VAL A 179 10.35 22.87 2.73
CA VAL A 179 9.88 21.67 3.46
C VAL A 179 8.89 22.07 4.55
N SER A 180 9.22 23.02 5.42
CA SER A 180 8.32 23.47 6.49
C SER A 180 7.02 24.05 5.91
N LYS A 181 7.10 24.80 4.80
CA LYS A 181 5.91 25.27 4.06
C LYS A 181 5.07 24.12 3.49
N ALA A 182 5.69 23.02 3.05
CA ALA A 182 4.97 21.83 2.60
C ALA A 182 4.29 21.12 3.79
N ILE A 183 4.98 20.98 4.93
CA ILE A 183 4.40 20.44 6.16
C ILE A 183 3.20 21.30 6.61
N ASP A 184 3.37 22.62 6.70
CA ASP A 184 2.31 23.57 7.05
C ASP A 184 1.11 23.46 6.11
N THR A 185 1.35 23.35 4.81
CA THR A 185 0.28 23.14 3.82
C THR A 185 -0.53 21.90 4.15
N TYR A 186 0.12 20.79 4.53
CA TYR A 186 -0.50 19.50 4.84
C TYR A 186 -0.89 19.32 6.32
N LYS A 187 -0.75 20.33 7.20
CA LYS A 187 -1.19 20.27 8.61
C LYS A 187 -2.71 20.18 8.77
N THR A 188 -3.48 20.59 7.77
CA THR A 188 -4.96 20.59 7.81
C THR A 188 -5.54 20.13 6.48
N PRO A 189 -6.58 19.27 6.45
CA PRO A 189 -7.31 18.99 5.22
C PRO A 189 -7.91 20.28 4.64
N PHE A 190 -8.00 20.35 3.30
CA PHE A 190 -8.25 21.58 2.54
C PHE A 190 -9.46 22.35 3.07
N SER A 191 -9.17 23.42 3.79
CA SER A 191 -10.16 24.33 4.36
C SER A 191 -10.21 25.59 3.51
N SER A 192 -11.37 25.85 2.92
CA SER A 192 -11.62 27.04 2.11
C SER A 192 -11.61 28.30 2.96
N GLY A 193 -10.47 28.98 3.01
CA GLY A 193 -10.35 30.40 3.41
C GLY A 193 -10.90 30.76 4.79
N ALA A 194 -10.35 30.19 5.85
CA ALA A 194 -10.59 30.65 7.22
C ALA A 194 -9.28 30.72 8.02
N THR A 195 -8.64 31.89 8.02
CA THR A 195 -7.67 32.25 9.06
C THR A 195 -8.42 32.53 10.35
N LEU A 196 -8.14 31.78 11.42
CA LEU A 196 -8.44 32.21 12.78
C LEU A 196 -7.38 31.71 13.76
N SER A 197 -7.04 32.58 14.70
CA SER A 197 -6.27 32.26 15.90
C SER A 197 -7.20 31.86 17.05
N ALA A 198 -6.61 31.44 18.17
CA ALA A 198 -7.23 30.84 19.37
C ALA A 198 -7.40 29.31 19.31
N ASP A 199 -7.34 28.70 20.50
CA ASP A 199 -7.44 27.25 20.70
C ASP A 199 -8.92 26.81 20.65
N PRO A 200 -9.33 25.91 19.74
CA PRO A 200 -10.75 25.57 19.54
C PRO A 200 -11.38 24.96 20.79
N THR A 201 -12.62 25.39 21.08
CA THR A 201 -13.37 24.94 22.25
C THR A 201 -13.73 23.44 22.16
N PRO A 202 -14.03 22.76 23.27
CA PRO A 202 -14.33 21.31 23.26
C PRO A 202 -15.45 20.90 22.29
N ARG A 203 -16.50 21.73 22.14
CA ARG A 203 -17.57 21.51 21.16
C ARG A 203 -17.07 21.60 19.70
N GLU A 204 -16.20 22.57 19.40
CA GLU A 204 -15.65 22.78 18.05
C GLU A 204 -14.72 21.64 17.67
N ARG A 205 -13.96 21.10 18.64
CA ARG A 205 -13.19 19.86 18.48
C ARG A 205 -14.10 18.66 18.15
N VAL A 206 -15.24 18.51 18.84
CA VAL A 206 -16.22 17.43 18.57
C VAL A 206 -16.94 17.60 17.21
N GLN A 207 -17.30 18.83 16.82
CA GLN A 207 -17.90 19.10 15.51
C GLN A 207 -16.91 18.87 14.36
N GLN A 208 -15.66 19.33 14.50
CA GLN A 208 -14.59 19.06 13.55
C GLN A 208 -14.29 17.56 13.48
N ALA A 209 -14.33 16.84 14.60
CA ALA A 209 -14.21 15.38 14.62
C ALA A 209 -15.28 14.70 13.76
N PHE A 210 -16.57 15.01 14.00
CA PHE A 210 -17.65 14.46 13.19
C PHE A 210 -17.50 14.81 11.71
N LYS A 211 -17.11 16.03 11.37
CA LYS A 211 -16.86 16.48 9.99
C LYS A 211 -15.74 15.68 9.31
N GLU A 212 -14.62 15.48 9.98
CA GLU A 212 -13.49 14.68 9.46
C GLU A 212 -13.87 13.21 9.31
N ILE A 213 -14.45 12.57 10.34
CA ILE A 213 -14.87 11.17 10.29
C ILE A 213 -15.96 10.95 9.20
N THR A 214 -16.88 11.91 9.02
CA THR A 214 -17.87 11.91 7.93
C THR A 214 -17.20 11.98 6.57
N THR A 215 -16.20 12.86 6.41
CA THR A 215 -15.43 12.99 5.15
C THR A 215 -14.62 11.72 4.83
N LEU A 216 -13.99 11.10 5.83
CA LEU A 216 -13.33 9.79 5.68
C LEU A 216 -14.34 8.71 5.23
N SER A 217 -15.51 8.70 5.85
CA SER A 217 -16.59 7.75 5.54
C SER A 217 -17.14 7.93 4.12
N ASP A 218 -17.36 9.17 3.67
CA ASP A 218 -17.88 9.43 2.33
C ASP A 218 -16.85 9.17 1.23
N ASN A 219 -15.59 9.55 1.46
CA ASN A 219 -14.48 9.21 0.56
C ASN A 219 -14.35 7.69 0.39
N LEU A 220 -14.48 6.93 1.48
CA LEU A 220 -14.47 5.47 1.43
C LEU A 220 -15.71 4.91 0.73
N ARG A 221 -16.91 5.50 0.93
CA ARG A 221 -18.13 5.14 0.20
C ARG A 221 -17.97 5.34 -1.31
N ILE A 222 -17.39 6.48 -1.71
CA ILE A 222 -17.13 6.82 -3.12
C ILE A 222 -16.08 5.90 -3.75
N ALA A 223 -15.06 5.47 -3.00
CA ALA A 223 -14.14 4.43 -3.45
C ALA A 223 -14.86 3.07 -3.61
N THR A 224 -15.64 2.68 -2.60
CA THR A 224 -16.37 1.40 -2.57
C THR A 224 -17.42 1.30 -3.68
N LEU A 225 -18.12 2.39 -4.02
CA LEU A 225 -19.07 2.43 -5.14
C LEU A 225 -18.41 2.06 -6.48
N LYS A 226 -17.16 2.47 -6.71
CA LYS A 226 -16.37 2.23 -7.95
C LYS A 226 -15.85 0.79 -8.09
N ILE A 227 -16.13 -0.07 -7.11
CA ILE A 227 -15.68 -1.48 -7.12
C ILE A 227 -16.49 -2.28 -8.14
N ASN A 228 -15.76 -3.07 -8.93
CA ASN A 228 -16.25 -3.95 -9.98
C ASN A 228 -15.34 -5.20 -10.06
N ILE A 229 -15.72 -6.19 -10.89
CA ILE A 229 -15.00 -7.47 -10.97
C ILE A 229 -13.51 -7.31 -11.30
N PHE A 230 -13.12 -6.22 -11.99
CA PHE A 230 -11.76 -6.02 -12.50
C PHE A 230 -10.82 -5.33 -11.50
N ASN A 231 -11.33 -4.78 -10.38
CA ASN A 231 -10.53 -4.09 -9.37
C ASN A 231 -10.77 -4.58 -7.92
N ALA A 232 -11.78 -5.42 -7.66
CA ALA A 232 -12.18 -5.80 -6.30
C ALA A 232 -11.05 -6.35 -5.42
N GLY A 233 -10.15 -7.19 -5.97
CA GLY A 233 -9.00 -7.70 -5.22
C GLY A 233 -8.08 -6.61 -4.68
N GLN A 234 -7.75 -5.58 -5.47
CA GLN A 234 -6.97 -4.43 -4.99
C GLN A 234 -7.79 -3.56 -4.02
N GLN A 235 -9.08 -3.39 -4.29
CA GLN A 235 -9.95 -2.52 -3.51
C GLN A 235 -10.33 -3.10 -2.13
N GLY A 236 -10.22 -4.42 -1.93
CA GLY A 236 -10.39 -5.03 -0.61
C GLY A 236 -9.37 -4.53 0.42
N PHE A 237 -8.11 -4.40 0.02
CA PHE A 237 -7.07 -3.75 0.85
C PHE A 237 -7.40 -2.27 1.12
N VAL A 238 -7.87 -1.54 0.11
CA VAL A 238 -8.27 -0.13 0.24
C VAL A 238 -9.43 0.05 1.22
N ILE A 239 -10.39 -0.90 1.26
CA ILE A 239 -11.49 -0.88 2.23
C ILE A 239 -10.98 -1.11 3.66
N ALA A 240 -10.18 -2.16 3.88
CA ALA A 240 -9.63 -2.47 5.19
C ALA A 240 -8.80 -1.29 5.73
N GLN A 241 -7.89 -0.73 4.91
CA GLN A 241 -7.12 0.47 5.23
C GLN A 241 -8.00 1.70 5.49
N GLY A 242 -9.06 1.89 4.70
CA GLY A 242 -10.02 2.98 4.87
C GLY A 242 -10.74 2.92 6.21
N PHE A 243 -11.19 1.73 6.61
CA PHE A 243 -11.74 1.51 7.95
C PHE A 243 -10.68 1.73 9.03
N THR A 244 -9.44 1.23 8.89
CA THR A 244 -8.35 1.54 9.84
C THR A 244 -8.12 3.05 10.02
N GLY A 245 -8.23 3.84 8.94
CA GLY A 245 -8.16 5.31 9.02
C GLY A 245 -9.33 5.92 9.81
N ILE A 246 -10.56 5.48 9.57
CA ILE A 246 -11.76 5.89 10.32
C ILE A 246 -11.62 5.52 11.80
N ILE A 247 -11.21 4.29 12.10
CA ILE A 247 -11.02 3.75 13.46
C ILE A 247 -9.95 4.55 14.22
N THR A 248 -8.79 4.78 13.60
CA THR A 248 -7.70 5.58 14.17
C THR A 248 -8.20 6.97 14.54
N LYS A 249 -8.98 7.60 13.66
CA LYS A 249 -9.47 8.96 13.87
C LYS A 249 -10.57 9.05 14.93
N ILE A 250 -11.49 8.07 14.99
CA ILE A 250 -12.46 7.96 16.11
C ILE A 250 -11.71 7.75 17.44
N ALA A 251 -10.70 6.87 17.49
CA ALA A 251 -9.92 6.61 18.69
C ALA A 251 -9.12 7.86 19.15
N GLU A 252 -8.51 8.59 18.22
CA GLU A 252 -7.83 9.87 18.47
C GLU A 252 -8.77 10.87 19.16
N TYR A 253 -9.99 11.06 18.65
CA TYR A 253 -10.96 11.95 19.26
C TYR A 253 -11.54 11.39 20.58
N THR A 254 -11.70 10.07 20.70
CA THR A 254 -12.14 9.40 21.94
C THR A 254 -11.14 9.57 23.09
N ALA A 255 -9.84 9.73 22.79
CA ALA A 255 -8.82 10.08 23.77
C ALA A 255 -8.96 11.54 24.28
N HIS A 256 -9.50 12.44 23.46
CA HIS A 256 -9.71 13.85 23.82
C HIS A 256 -11.05 14.12 24.53
N ILE A 257 -12.02 13.19 24.48
CA ILE A 257 -13.22 13.29 25.33
C ILE A 257 -12.85 12.86 26.76
N PRO A 258 -13.16 13.68 27.79
CA PRO A 258 -12.94 13.32 29.19
C PRO A 258 -13.57 11.98 29.55
N ASP A 259 -12.95 11.25 30.48
CA ASP A 259 -13.54 10.01 30.97
C ASP A 259 -14.80 10.30 31.81
N PRO A 260 -15.93 9.60 31.61
CA PRO A 260 -17.14 9.78 32.43
C PRO A 260 -16.90 9.62 33.94
N SER A 261 -15.91 8.81 34.35
CA SER A 261 -15.53 8.65 35.75
C SER A 261 -14.88 9.90 36.38
N SER A 262 -14.42 10.86 35.57
CA SER A 262 -13.87 12.14 36.07
C SER A 262 -14.95 13.19 36.35
N ASN A 263 -16.23 12.87 36.15
CA ASN A 263 -17.38 13.77 36.29
C ASN A 263 -17.17 15.11 35.53
N PRO A 264 -16.93 15.07 34.21
CA PRO A 264 -16.73 16.27 33.41
C PRO A 264 -17.98 17.14 33.38
N SER A 265 -17.80 18.46 33.22
CA SER A 265 -18.93 19.34 32.94
C SER A 265 -19.54 18.96 31.59
N PRO A 266 -20.83 18.63 31.52
CA PRO A 266 -21.50 18.39 30.25
C PRO A 266 -21.59 19.68 29.42
N PHE A 267 -21.86 19.53 28.13
CA PHE A 267 -22.25 20.65 27.27
C PHE A 267 -23.64 21.16 27.66
N ASP A 268 -23.92 22.44 27.38
CA ASP A 268 -25.28 22.96 27.50
C ASP A 268 -26.21 22.38 26.43
N ASP A 269 -27.51 22.58 26.59
CA ASP A 269 -28.52 21.95 25.72
C ASP A 269 -28.52 22.51 24.27
N ALA A 270 -27.92 23.67 24.01
CA ALA A 270 -27.78 24.20 22.67
C ALA A 270 -26.56 23.57 21.95
N ASP A 271 -25.41 23.53 22.60
CA ASP A 271 -24.22 22.84 22.10
C ASP A 271 -24.47 21.33 21.94
N ALA A 272 -25.17 20.69 22.89
CA ALA A 272 -25.53 19.28 22.84
C ALA A 272 -26.39 18.93 21.62
N LYS A 273 -27.31 19.83 21.21
CA LYS A 273 -28.12 19.66 19.98
C LYS A 273 -27.26 19.71 18.72
N LEU A 274 -26.33 20.66 18.63
CA LEU A 274 -25.40 20.78 17.51
C LEU A 274 -24.45 19.58 17.40
N VAL A 275 -24.05 18.99 18.54
CA VAL A 275 -23.32 17.71 18.59
C VAL A 275 -24.16 16.55 18.06
N VAL A 276 -25.45 16.47 18.42
CA VAL A 276 -26.37 15.42 17.91
C VAL A 276 -26.73 15.60 16.44
N GLU A 277 -26.81 16.83 15.93
CA GLU A 277 -26.95 17.09 14.49
C GLU A 277 -25.71 16.61 13.71
N SER A 278 -24.52 16.88 14.24
CA SER A 278 -23.24 16.41 13.68
C SER A 278 -23.15 14.87 13.69
N LEU A 279 -23.53 14.24 14.80
CA LEU A 279 -23.67 12.78 14.95
C LEU A 279 -24.66 12.20 13.95
N THR A 280 -25.82 12.84 13.77
CA THR A 280 -26.87 12.41 12.82
C THR A 280 -26.36 12.41 11.38
N THR A 281 -25.64 13.46 10.98
CA THR A 281 -25.01 13.57 9.66
C THR A 281 -23.95 12.47 9.45
N PHE A 282 -23.09 12.25 10.45
CA PHE A 282 -22.09 11.18 10.43
C PHE A 282 -22.75 9.81 10.27
N VAL A 283 -23.76 9.47 11.09
CA VAL A 283 -24.44 8.17 11.06
C VAL A 283 -25.08 7.92 9.70
N GLN A 284 -25.77 8.90 9.10
CA GLN A 284 -26.35 8.74 7.76
C GLN A 284 -25.29 8.41 6.69
N VAL A 285 -24.17 9.14 6.67
CA VAL A 285 -23.08 8.93 5.70
C VAL A 285 -22.36 7.60 5.96
N HIS A 286 -22.12 7.24 7.22
CA HIS A 286 -21.44 6.00 7.58
C HIS A 286 -22.32 4.77 7.37
N GLN A 287 -23.63 4.85 7.62
CA GLN A 287 -24.59 3.82 7.20
C GLN A 287 -24.61 3.70 5.67
N ALA A 288 -24.52 4.79 4.92
CA ALA A 288 -24.44 4.74 3.46
C ALA A 288 -23.12 4.10 2.96
N LEU A 289 -21.99 4.29 3.67
CA LEU A 289 -20.75 3.53 3.47
C LEU A 289 -20.97 2.03 3.70
N LEU A 290 -21.44 1.65 4.89
CA LEU A 290 -21.60 0.25 5.28
C LEU A 290 -22.57 -0.51 4.35
N ASN A 291 -23.69 0.09 3.97
CA ASN A 291 -24.63 -0.52 3.01
C ASN A 291 -24.00 -0.72 1.62
N VAL A 292 -23.10 0.16 1.17
CA VAL A 292 -22.34 -0.05 -0.08
C VAL A 292 -21.29 -1.15 0.10
N VAL A 293 -20.59 -1.23 1.23
CA VAL A 293 -19.63 -2.32 1.53
C VAL A 293 -20.34 -3.68 1.53
N ILE A 294 -21.46 -3.81 2.26
CA ILE A 294 -22.35 -4.98 2.22
C ILE A 294 -22.78 -5.30 0.77
N GLY A 295 -23.25 -4.31 0.02
CA GLY A 295 -23.67 -4.47 -1.38
C GLY A 295 -22.55 -4.86 -2.36
N LYS A 296 -21.28 -4.69 -1.98
CA LYS A 296 -20.10 -5.12 -2.76
C LYS A 296 -19.48 -6.43 -2.25
N HIS A 297 -20.03 -7.05 -1.20
CA HIS A 297 -19.47 -8.25 -0.57
C HIS A 297 -19.12 -9.35 -1.58
N GLY A 298 -20.07 -9.76 -2.43
CA GLY A 298 -19.87 -10.81 -3.44
C GLY A 298 -18.84 -10.51 -4.55
N LEU A 299 -18.33 -9.27 -4.64
CA LEU A 299 -17.17 -8.92 -5.47
C LEU A 299 -15.87 -9.00 -4.66
N LEU A 300 -15.92 -8.62 -3.39
CA LEU A 300 -14.76 -8.48 -2.49
C LEU A 300 -14.31 -9.82 -1.90
N THR A 301 -15.22 -10.80 -1.82
CA THR A 301 -14.95 -12.21 -1.50
C THR A 301 -14.31 -13.01 -2.62
N LEU A 302 -14.22 -12.46 -3.84
CA LEU A 302 -13.48 -13.10 -4.93
C LEU A 302 -11.96 -13.10 -4.66
N ALA A 303 -11.51 -12.36 -3.66
CA ALA A 303 -10.13 -12.24 -3.21
C ALA A 303 -10.05 -12.44 -1.67
N PRO A 304 -8.86 -12.68 -1.09
CA PRO A 304 -8.71 -13.09 0.31
C PRO A 304 -8.75 -11.87 1.27
N PHE A 305 -9.58 -10.87 0.96
CA PHE A 305 -9.71 -9.62 1.72
C PHE A 305 -10.98 -9.54 2.56
N PHE A 306 -11.85 -10.54 2.53
CA PHE A 306 -13.05 -10.56 3.38
C PHE A 306 -12.68 -10.52 4.88
N GLU A 307 -11.67 -11.30 5.29
CA GLU A 307 -11.24 -11.38 6.69
C GLU A 307 -10.56 -10.09 7.19
N PRO A 308 -9.60 -9.46 6.46
CA PRO A 308 -9.13 -8.11 6.78
C PRO A 308 -10.24 -7.05 6.92
N ILE A 309 -11.28 -7.10 6.08
CA ILE A 309 -12.42 -6.19 6.19
C ILE A 309 -13.26 -6.53 7.42
N ARG A 310 -13.51 -7.81 7.72
CA ARG A 310 -14.22 -8.27 8.91
C ARG A 310 -13.52 -7.84 10.20
N ILE A 311 -12.19 -8.01 10.29
CA ILE A 311 -11.38 -7.57 11.43
C ILE A 311 -11.45 -6.05 11.61
N ALA A 312 -11.39 -5.28 10.52
CA ALA A 312 -11.57 -3.84 10.58
C ALA A 312 -12.98 -3.44 11.05
N LEU A 313 -14.04 -4.10 10.57
CA LEU A 313 -15.42 -3.85 11.01
C LEU A 313 -15.64 -4.18 12.49
N VAL A 314 -15.10 -5.27 13.01
CA VAL A 314 -15.14 -5.61 14.45
C VAL A 314 -14.36 -4.57 15.29
N SER A 315 -13.22 -4.11 14.78
CA SER A 315 -12.42 -3.07 15.44
C SER A 315 -13.13 -1.71 15.43
N LEU A 316 -13.93 -1.44 14.39
CA LEU A 316 -14.79 -0.26 14.29
C LEU A 316 -15.95 -0.32 15.29
N GLU A 317 -16.60 -1.47 15.46
CA GLU A 317 -17.69 -1.67 16.44
C GLU A 317 -17.22 -1.29 17.86
N ALA A 318 -16.14 -1.91 18.34
CA ALA A 318 -15.59 -1.65 19.68
C ALA A 318 -15.14 -0.18 19.89
N VAL A 319 -14.60 0.48 18.86
CA VAL A 319 -14.15 1.88 18.95
C VAL A 319 -15.34 2.86 18.85
N VAL A 320 -16.38 2.54 18.07
CA VAL A 320 -17.63 3.30 18.03
C VAL A 320 -18.38 3.20 19.36
N ASP A 321 -18.46 2.02 19.98
CA ASP A 321 -19.09 1.83 21.29
C ASP A 321 -18.36 2.63 22.39
N THR A 322 -17.01 2.60 22.38
CA THR A 322 -16.19 3.39 23.31
C THR A 322 -16.41 4.90 23.13
N PHE A 323 -16.47 5.36 21.88
CA PHE A 323 -16.78 6.76 21.55
C PHE A 323 -18.20 7.15 21.98
N ALA A 324 -19.19 6.29 21.72
CA ALA A 324 -20.59 6.50 22.08
C ALA A 324 -20.76 6.66 23.60
N PHE A 325 -20.20 5.74 24.38
CA PHE A 325 -20.24 5.77 25.85
C PHE A 325 -19.69 7.10 26.40
N LYS A 326 -18.51 7.53 25.93
CA LYS A 326 -17.91 8.81 26.33
C LYS A 326 -18.72 10.02 25.88
N LEU A 327 -19.17 10.05 24.63
CA LEU A 327 -19.91 11.19 24.08
C LEU A 327 -21.25 11.39 24.79
N ILE A 328 -22.00 10.30 25.03
CA ILE A 328 -23.30 10.34 25.72
C ILE A 328 -23.19 10.99 27.10
N ALA A 329 -22.10 10.77 27.84
CA ALA A 329 -21.86 11.41 29.12
C ALA A 329 -21.69 12.95 29.03
N MET A 330 -21.18 13.45 27.90
CA MET A 330 -21.03 14.90 27.65
C MET A 330 -22.33 15.59 27.23
N ILE A 331 -23.35 14.85 26.77
CA ILE A 331 -24.63 15.40 26.26
C ILE A 331 -25.87 14.79 26.95
N PRO A 332 -25.98 14.81 28.28
CA PRO A 332 -27.03 14.10 29.03
C PRO A 332 -28.46 14.55 28.66
N THR A 333 -28.68 15.82 28.32
CA THR A 333 -30.01 16.33 27.89
C THR A 333 -30.45 15.77 26.55
N GLN A 334 -29.50 15.40 25.69
CA GLN A 334 -29.74 14.85 24.34
C GLN A 334 -29.46 13.34 24.25
N LYS A 335 -29.21 12.67 25.39
CA LYS A 335 -28.95 11.22 25.45
C LYS A 335 -29.95 10.38 24.65
N PRO A 336 -31.28 10.56 24.73
CA PRO A 336 -32.23 9.71 23.98
C PRO A 336 -32.10 9.84 22.46
N ALA A 337 -31.62 10.98 21.96
CA ALA A 337 -31.34 11.19 20.54
C ALA A 337 -30.00 10.56 20.14
N ALA A 338 -28.97 10.68 20.99
CA ALA A 338 -27.68 10.04 20.77
C ALA A 338 -27.77 8.51 20.79
N ASP A 339 -28.45 7.92 21.80
CA ASP A 339 -28.73 6.48 21.91
C ASP A 339 -29.37 5.93 20.63
N ASN A 340 -30.33 6.66 20.07
CA ASN A 340 -31.07 6.31 18.85
C ASN A 340 -30.15 6.29 17.61
N GLN A 341 -29.26 7.27 17.47
CA GLN A 341 -28.31 7.30 16.34
C GLN A 341 -27.20 6.24 16.48
N PHE A 342 -26.68 6.00 17.68
CA PHE A 342 -25.69 4.95 17.92
C PHE A 342 -26.28 3.54 17.75
N GLY A 343 -27.51 3.30 18.20
CA GLY A 343 -28.21 2.02 17.98
C GLY A 343 -28.35 1.69 16.48
N LYS A 344 -28.82 2.64 15.67
CA LYS A 344 -28.90 2.50 14.20
C LYS A 344 -27.54 2.22 13.55
N LEU A 345 -26.48 2.88 14.04
CA LEU A 345 -25.12 2.66 13.55
C LEU A 345 -24.66 1.24 13.90
N SER A 346 -24.82 0.82 15.15
CA SER A 346 -24.50 -0.52 15.66
C SER A 346 -25.21 -1.61 14.85
N GLU A 347 -26.55 -1.54 14.67
CA GLU A 347 -27.32 -2.46 13.82
C GLU A 347 -26.74 -2.60 12.40
N THR A 348 -26.18 -1.51 11.85
CA THR A 348 -25.60 -1.51 10.50
C THR A 348 -24.16 -2.04 10.48
N VAL A 349 -23.39 -1.81 11.55
CA VAL A 349 -22.03 -2.35 11.73
C VAL A 349 -22.08 -3.86 11.96
N SER A 350 -22.90 -4.36 12.89
CA SER A 350 -23.02 -5.79 13.17
C SER A 350 -23.51 -6.56 11.93
N LYS A 351 -24.46 -5.97 11.16
CA LYS A 351 -24.88 -6.52 9.86
C LYS A 351 -23.75 -6.58 8.82
N ALA A 352 -22.83 -5.61 8.82
CA ALA A 352 -21.65 -5.65 7.97
C ALA A 352 -20.64 -6.72 8.42
N ILE A 353 -20.43 -6.87 9.74
CA ILE A 353 -19.58 -7.91 10.33
C ILE A 353 -20.12 -9.31 9.98
N ASP A 354 -21.40 -9.56 10.20
CA ASP A 354 -22.04 -10.84 9.87
C ASP A 354 -22.03 -11.12 8.35
N THR A 355 -22.16 -10.08 7.52
CA THR A 355 -21.99 -10.22 6.06
C THR A 355 -20.59 -10.74 5.71
N TYR A 356 -19.54 -10.14 6.29
CA TYR A 356 -18.13 -10.48 6.02
C TYR A 356 -17.58 -11.66 6.85
N LYS A 357 -18.45 -12.34 7.63
CA LYS A 357 -18.11 -13.46 8.52
C LYS A 357 -17.76 -14.76 7.79
N THR A 358 -18.19 -14.88 6.54
CA THR A 358 -17.94 -16.03 5.66
C THR A 358 -17.71 -15.53 4.23
N PRO A 359 -16.80 -16.15 3.44
CA PRO A 359 -16.70 -15.87 2.02
C PRO A 359 -18.04 -16.14 1.30
N PHE A 360 -18.23 -15.51 0.13
CA PHE A 360 -19.51 -15.52 -0.59
C PHE A 360 -19.91 -16.93 -1.05
N ASN A 361 -20.76 -17.58 -0.25
CA ASN A 361 -21.55 -18.71 -0.69
C ASN A 361 -22.64 -18.20 -1.62
N SER A 362 -22.57 -18.60 -2.89
CA SER A 362 -23.63 -18.42 -3.90
C SER A 362 -24.86 -19.30 -3.59
N GLY A 363 -25.51 -19.06 -2.45
CA GLY A 363 -26.82 -19.62 -2.08
C GLY A 363 -26.83 -21.09 -1.67
N ALA A 364 -26.40 -21.41 -0.44
CA ALA A 364 -26.86 -22.62 0.28
C ALA A 364 -26.80 -22.46 1.82
N ILE A 365 -28.01 -22.39 2.40
CA ILE A 365 -28.51 -22.84 3.71
C ILE A 365 -27.51 -23.30 4.81
N LEU A 366 -27.76 -22.82 6.04
CA LEU A 366 -27.22 -23.37 7.29
C LEU A 366 -27.76 -24.79 7.59
N SER A 367 -27.00 -25.85 7.30
CA SER A 367 -27.14 -27.16 7.95
C SER A 367 -25.99 -28.11 7.61
N ALA A 368 -25.52 -28.86 8.64
CA ALA A 368 -24.43 -29.85 8.61
C ALA A 368 -22.98 -29.31 8.43
N ASP A 369 -22.03 -30.05 9.01
CA ASP A 369 -20.58 -29.89 8.78
C ASP A 369 -20.26 -30.43 7.38
N PRO A 370 -19.65 -29.65 6.46
CA PRO A 370 -19.37 -30.08 5.10
C PRO A 370 -18.46 -31.31 5.11
N SER A 371 -18.82 -32.34 4.34
CA SER A 371 -18.08 -33.60 4.35
C SER A 371 -16.64 -33.41 3.84
N PRO A 372 -15.69 -34.27 4.22
CA PRO A 372 -14.27 -34.08 3.89
C PRO A 372 -13.98 -33.84 2.40
N ARG A 373 -14.74 -34.47 1.50
CA ARG A 373 -14.69 -34.23 0.05
C ARG A 373 -15.11 -32.80 -0.35
N GLU A 374 -16.19 -32.27 0.24
CA GLU A 374 -16.76 -30.96 -0.07
C GLU A 374 -15.81 -29.86 0.39
N ARG A 375 -15.14 -30.08 1.53
CA ARG A 375 -14.04 -29.23 2.02
C ARG A 375 -12.86 -29.20 1.05
N VAL A 376 -12.47 -30.34 0.47
CA VAL A 376 -11.41 -30.44 -0.55
C VAL A 376 -11.84 -29.81 -1.89
N GLN A 377 -13.09 -29.98 -2.33
CA GLN A 377 -13.59 -29.34 -3.55
C GLN A 377 -13.70 -27.82 -3.41
N GLN A 378 -14.21 -27.32 -2.27
CA GLN A 378 -14.25 -25.89 -1.97
C GLN A 378 -12.81 -25.32 -1.87
N ALA A 379 -11.86 -26.06 -1.30
CA ALA A 379 -10.45 -25.68 -1.30
C ALA A 379 -9.91 -25.48 -2.71
N PHE A 380 -10.07 -26.47 -3.58
CA PHE A 380 -9.66 -26.35 -4.98
C PHE A 380 -10.31 -25.15 -5.68
N LYS A 381 -11.62 -24.93 -5.48
CA LYS A 381 -12.36 -23.80 -6.06
C LYS A 381 -11.85 -22.44 -5.57
N GLU A 382 -11.60 -22.28 -4.28
CA GLU A 382 -11.07 -21.04 -3.70
C GLU A 382 -9.64 -20.75 -4.19
N ILE A 383 -8.73 -21.72 -4.10
CA ILE A 383 -7.33 -21.51 -4.51
C ILE A 383 -7.23 -21.31 -6.04
N THR A 384 -8.04 -22.02 -6.83
CA THR A 384 -8.17 -21.77 -8.29
C THR A 384 -8.62 -20.34 -8.58
N THR A 385 -9.57 -19.80 -7.80
CA THR A 385 -10.05 -18.42 -7.93
C THR A 385 -8.96 -17.41 -7.59
N LEU A 386 -8.16 -17.66 -6.54
CA LEU A 386 -6.99 -16.82 -6.20
C LEU A 386 -5.97 -16.80 -7.35
N SER A 387 -5.65 -17.96 -7.91
CA SER A 387 -4.67 -18.08 -8.99
C SER A 387 -5.13 -17.50 -10.32
N ASP A 388 -6.41 -17.60 -10.68
CA ASP A 388 -6.91 -16.93 -11.89
C ASP A 388 -6.95 -15.41 -11.75
N ASN A 389 -7.35 -14.90 -10.58
CA ASN A 389 -7.27 -13.47 -10.28
C ASN A 389 -5.84 -12.95 -10.36
N LEU A 390 -4.87 -13.70 -9.84
CA LEU A 390 -3.45 -13.34 -9.94
C LEU A 390 -2.96 -13.40 -11.39
N ARG A 391 -3.34 -14.42 -12.17
CA ARG A 391 -3.05 -14.52 -13.62
C ARG A 391 -3.57 -13.29 -14.37
N MET A 392 -4.80 -12.88 -14.09
CA MET A 392 -5.47 -11.73 -14.70
C MET A 392 -4.92 -10.37 -14.23
N ALA A 393 -4.25 -10.30 -13.08
CA ALA A 393 -3.43 -9.16 -12.69
C ALA A 393 -2.10 -9.15 -13.47
N THR A 394 -1.36 -10.26 -13.44
CA THR A 394 -0.04 -10.40 -14.06
C THR A 394 -0.08 -10.17 -15.58
N LEU A 395 -1.14 -10.59 -16.27
CA LEU A 395 -1.35 -10.31 -17.70
C LEU A 395 -1.27 -8.80 -18.04
N LYS A 396 -1.76 -7.93 -17.14
CA LYS A 396 -1.86 -6.47 -17.33
C LYS A 396 -0.54 -5.72 -17.06
N ILE A 397 0.52 -6.44 -16.68
CA ILE A 397 1.84 -5.85 -16.40
C ILE A 397 2.50 -5.36 -17.69
N ASN A 398 3.06 -4.16 -17.61
CA ASN A 398 3.75 -3.44 -18.67
C ASN A 398 4.89 -2.59 -18.08
N ILE A 399 5.73 -2.02 -18.94
CA ILE A 399 6.94 -1.29 -18.53
C ILE A 399 6.66 -0.09 -17.59
N PHE A 400 5.46 0.48 -17.59
CA PHE A 400 5.09 1.62 -16.74
C PHE A 400 4.56 1.23 -15.35
N ASN A 401 4.24 -0.05 -15.10
CA ASN A 401 3.71 -0.52 -13.81
C ASN A 401 4.48 -1.69 -13.18
N ALA A 402 5.41 -2.35 -13.90
CA ALA A 402 6.10 -3.56 -13.44
C ALA A 402 6.75 -3.41 -12.05
N GLY A 403 7.42 -2.29 -11.78
CA GLY A 403 8.06 -2.03 -10.48
C GLY A 403 7.11 -1.96 -9.28
N GLN A 404 5.82 -1.68 -9.48
CA GLN A 404 4.81 -1.77 -8.42
C GLN A 404 4.10 -3.13 -8.41
N GLN A 405 3.94 -3.75 -9.58
CA GLN A 405 3.22 -5.02 -9.73
C GLN A 405 4.04 -6.25 -9.27
N GLY A 406 5.37 -6.16 -9.20
CA GLY A 406 6.20 -7.23 -8.62
C GLY A 406 5.83 -7.56 -7.16
N PHE A 407 5.52 -6.54 -6.36
CA PHE A 407 5.02 -6.72 -4.99
C PHE A 407 3.63 -7.38 -4.96
N VAL A 408 2.75 -7.01 -5.91
CA VAL A 408 1.41 -7.61 -6.05
C VAL A 408 1.50 -9.09 -6.41
N ILE A 409 2.49 -9.50 -7.22
CA ILE A 409 2.75 -10.92 -7.53
C ILE A 409 3.16 -11.68 -6.27
N ALA A 410 4.15 -11.19 -5.53
CA ALA A 410 4.63 -11.84 -4.31
C ALA A 410 3.53 -11.97 -3.23
N GLN A 411 2.73 -10.91 -3.03
CA GLN A 411 1.57 -10.96 -2.12
C GLN A 411 0.48 -11.92 -2.62
N GLY A 412 0.23 -11.97 -3.93
CA GLY A 412 -0.72 -12.90 -4.53
C GLY A 412 -0.34 -14.36 -4.29
N PHE A 413 0.93 -14.70 -4.54
CA PHE A 413 1.47 -16.02 -4.19
C PHE A 413 1.40 -16.28 -2.69
N THR A 414 1.73 -15.30 -1.84
CA THR A 414 1.61 -15.44 -0.37
C THR A 414 0.17 -15.81 0.05
N GLY A 415 -0.84 -15.22 -0.58
CA GLY A 415 -2.25 -15.57 -0.35
C GLY A 415 -2.61 -17.00 -0.80
N ILE A 416 -2.13 -17.41 -1.98
CA ILE A 416 -2.29 -18.78 -2.51
C ILE A 416 -1.63 -19.80 -1.55
N ILE A 417 -0.38 -19.57 -1.16
CA ILE A 417 0.40 -20.39 -0.22
C ILE A 417 -0.33 -20.53 1.11
N THR A 418 -0.76 -19.41 1.69
CA THR A 418 -1.48 -19.38 2.98
C THR A 418 -2.73 -20.24 2.90
N LYS A 419 -3.50 -20.16 1.80
CA LYS A 419 -4.74 -20.92 1.65
C LYS A 419 -4.51 -22.41 1.37
N ILE A 420 -3.47 -22.77 0.61
CA ILE A 420 -3.06 -24.18 0.46
C ILE A 420 -2.63 -24.74 1.83
N ALA A 421 -1.82 -24.01 2.61
CA ALA A 421 -1.38 -24.43 3.93
C ALA A 421 -2.55 -24.60 4.91
N GLU A 422 -3.50 -23.67 4.92
CA GLU A 422 -4.74 -23.74 5.70
C GLU A 422 -5.53 -25.03 5.41
N TYR A 423 -5.72 -25.38 4.14
CA TYR A 423 -6.39 -26.64 3.79
C TYR A 423 -5.52 -27.89 4.03
N THR A 424 -4.21 -27.80 3.86
CA THR A 424 -3.25 -28.89 4.16
C THR A 424 -3.22 -29.26 5.64
N ALA A 425 -3.48 -28.30 6.54
CA ALA A 425 -3.66 -28.56 7.97
C ALA A 425 -4.93 -29.38 8.27
N HIS A 426 -5.96 -29.27 7.42
CA HIS A 426 -7.24 -29.98 7.57
C HIS A 426 -7.29 -31.36 6.89
N ILE A 427 -6.34 -31.68 5.99
CA ILE A 427 -6.21 -33.05 5.49
C ILE A 427 -5.49 -33.90 6.57
N PRO A 428 -6.03 -35.05 6.97
CA PRO A 428 -5.38 -35.96 7.92
C PRO A 428 -3.96 -36.31 7.48
N ASP A 429 -3.08 -36.54 8.45
CA ASP A 429 -1.72 -36.98 8.14
C ASP A 429 -1.71 -38.45 7.67
N PRO A 430 -1.00 -38.82 6.59
CA PRO A 430 -0.93 -40.21 6.13
C PRO A 430 -0.45 -41.20 7.20
N SER A 431 0.37 -40.76 8.16
CA SER A 431 0.80 -41.59 9.30
C SER A 431 -0.33 -41.95 10.28
N SER A 432 -1.45 -41.22 10.26
CA SER A 432 -2.65 -41.51 11.06
C SER A 432 -3.53 -42.63 10.47
N ASN A 433 -3.16 -43.18 9.30
CA ASN A 433 -3.93 -44.17 8.55
C ASN A 433 -5.42 -43.76 8.37
N PRO A 434 -5.70 -42.58 7.77
CA PRO A 434 -7.06 -42.08 7.61
C PRO A 434 -7.87 -42.98 6.67
N SER A 435 -9.20 -42.99 6.85
CA SER A 435 -10.10 -43.62 5.88
C SER A 435 -10.01 -42.85 4.56
N PRO A 436 -9.64 -43.49 3.43
CA PRO A 436 -9.63 -42.84 2.13
C PRO A 436 -11.05 -42.53 1.66
N PHE A 437 -11.16 -41.63 0.68
CA PHE A 437 -12.40 -41.43 -0.06
C PHE A 437 -12.73 -42.66 -0.92
N ASP A 438 -14.02 -42.86 -1.20
CA ASP A 438 -14.42 -43.88 -2.17
C ASP A 438 -14.02 -43.48 -3.60
N ASP A 439 -14.12 -44.41 -4.54
CA ASP A 439 -13.66 -44.20 -5.91
C ASP A 439 -14.52 -43.20 -6.72
N ALA A 440 -15.74 -42.88 -6.28
CA ALA A 440 -16.56 -41.84 -6.90
C ALA A 440 -16.14 -40.45 -6.41
N ASP A 441 -16.03 -40.27 -5.09
CA ASP A 441 -15.53 -39.04 -4.48
C ASP A 441 -14.08 -38.74 -4.90
N ALA A 442 -13.22 -39.76 -4.97
CA ALA A 442 -11.84 -39.63 -5.42
C ALA A 442 -11.72 -39.11 -6.87
N LYS A 443 -12.66 -39.49 -7.77
CA LYS A 443 -12.71 -38.97 -9.15
C LYS A 443 -13.08 -37.50 -9.18
N LEU A 444 -14.08 -37.08 -8.41
CA LEU A 444 -14.51 -35.68 -8.30
C LEU A 444 -13.40 -34.78 -7.70
N VAL A 445 -12.60 -35.33 -6.79
CA VAL A 445 -11.40 -34.68 -6.25
C VAL A 445 -10.32 -34.52 -7.33
N VAL A 446 -10.08 -35.53 -8.18
CA VAL A 446 -9.11 -35.45 -9.28
C VAL A 446 -9.59 -34.55 -10.44
N GLU A 447 -10.89 -34.46 -10.70
CA GLU A 447 -11.45 -33.46 -11.61
C GLU A 447 -11.18 -32.03 -11.10
N SER A 448 -11.44 -31.79 -9.82
CA SER A 448 -11.15 -30.51 -9.15
C SER A 448 -9.66 -30.15 -9.18
N LEU A 449 -8.78 -31.13 -8.91
CA LEU A 449 -7.33 -31.01 -9.04
C LEU A 449 -6.90 -30.68 -10.49
N THR A 450 -7.57 -31.27 -11.49
CA THR A 450 -7.25 -31.04 -12.90
C THR A 450 -7.52 -29.58 -13.30
N THR A 451 -8.65 -28.99 -12.90
CA THR A 451 -8.92 -27.56 -13.11
C THR A 451 -7.94 -26.67 -12.35
N PHE A 452 -7.62 -27.03 -11.09
CA PHE A 452 -6.63 -26.33 -10.28
C PHE A 452 -5.25 -26.28 -10.95
N VAL A 453 -4.74 -27.41 -11.45
CA VAL A 453 -3.43 -27.50 -12.12
C VAL A 453 -3.45 -26.66 -13.40
N GLN A 454 -4.48 -26.75 -14.24
CA GLN A 454 -4.58 -25.95 -15.47
C GLN A 454 -4.51 -24.44 -15.21
N VAL A 455 -5.22 -23.95 -14.18
CA VAL A 455 -5.22 -22.53 -13.82
C VAL A 455 -3.91 -22.09 -13.17
N HIS A 456 -3.28 -22.92 -12.33
CA HIS A 456 -1.96 -22.62 -11.76
C HIS A 456 -0.87 -22.62 -12.83
N GLN A 457 -0.88 -23.56 -13.77
CA GLN A 457 0.02 -23.54 -14.93
C GLN A 457 -0.22 -22.30 -15.80
N ALA A 458 -1.48 -21.89 -16.03
CA ALA A 458 -1.78 -20.67 -16.75
C ALA A 458 -1.32 -19.39 -16.02
N LEU A 459 -1.36 -19.36 -14.69
CA LEU A 459 -0.74 -18.31 -13.86
C LEU A 459 0.78 -18.30 -14.03
N LEU A 460 1.45 -19.44 -13.80
CA LEU A 460 2.90 -19.56 -13.82
C LEU A 460 3.48 -19.20 -15.19
N ASN A 461 2.88 -19.69 -16.28
CA ASN A 461 3.27 -19.34 -17.65
C ASN A 461 3.16 -17.84 -17.93
N VAL A 462 2.18 -17.14 -17.36
CA VAL A 462 2.07 -15.67 -17.46
C VAL A 462 3.14 -14.97 -16.60
N VAL A 463 3.45 -15.48 -15.40
CA VAL A 463 4.54 -14.94 -14.55
C VAL A 463 5.91 -15.11 -15.22
N ILE A 464 6.18 -16.27 -15.81
CA ILE A 464 7.36 -16.53 -16.66
C ILE A 464 7.38 -15.54 -17.84
N GLY A 465 6.29 -15.42 -18.59
CA GLY A 465 6.17 -14.52 -19.74
C GLY A 465 6.29 -13.02 -19.42
N LYS A 466 6.21 -12.62 -18.14
CA LYS A 466 6.46 -11.23 -17.70
C LYS A 466 7.83 -11.01 -17.06
N HIS A 467 8.67 -12.05 -16.92
CA HIS A 467 9.96 -11.98 -16.24
C HIS A 467 10.82 -10.79 -16.69
N GLY A 468 11.05 -10.64 -18.00
CA GLY A 468 11.87 -9.54 -18.56
C GLY A 468 11.34 -8.11 -18.34
N LEU A 469 10.09 -7.94 -17.89
CA LEU A 469 9.57 -6.65 -17.40
C LEU A 469 9.76 -6.48 -15.89
N LEU A 470 9.69 -7.59 -15.13
CA LEU A 470 9.76 -7.63 -13.67
C LEU A 470 11.21 -7.61 -13.16
N THR A 471 12.19 -8.00 -13.98
CA THR A 471 13.63 -7.86 -13.72
C THR A 471 14.18 -6.44 -13.91
N LEU A 472 13.39 -5.51 -14.47
CA LEU A 472 13.83 -4.12 -14.68
C LEU A 472 13.92 -3.32 -13.36
N VAL A 473 13.53 -3.94 -12.24
CA VAL A 473 13.48 -3.40 -10.87
C VAL A 473 13.87 -4.56 -9.93
N PRO A 474 14.49 -4.33 -8.76
CA PRO A 474 14.88 -5.39 -7.81
C PRO A 474 13.69 -6.05 -7.07
N PHE A 475 12.71 -6.57 -7.80
CA PHE A 475 11.55 -7.33 -7.29
C PHE A 475 11.51 -8.80 -7.76
N PHE A 476 12.52 -9.27 -8.50
CA PHE A 476 12.61 -10.69 -8.90
C PHE A 476 12.75 -11.62 -7.67
N GLU A 477 13.56 -11.23 -6.68
CA GLU A 477 13.88 -12.07 -5.51
C GLU A 477 12.66 -12.36 -4.60
N PRO A 478 11.81 -11.38 -4.22
CA PRO A 478 10.55 -11.67 -3.53
C PRO A 478 9.61 -12.63 -4.29
N ILE A 479 9.61 -12.57 -5.62
CA ILE A 479 8.81 -13.49 -6.46
C ILE A 479 9.45 -14.89 -6.43
N ARG A 480 10.77 -15.00 -6.56
CA ARG A 480 11.52 -16.26 -6.46
C ARG A 480 11.29 -16.96 -5.11
N ILE A 481 11.41 -16.22 -4.01
CA ILE A 481 11.14 -16.72 -2.64
C ILE A 481 9.68 -17.20 -2.52
N SER A 482 8.74 -16.47 -3.11
CA SER A 482 7.32 -16.87 -3.13
C SER A 482 7.09 -18.16 -3.94
N LEU A 483 7.78 -18.34 -5.08
CA LEU A 483 7.67 -19.53 -5.91
C LEU A 483 8.26 -20.78 -5.22
N VAL A 484 9.42 -20.65 -4.57
CA VAL A 484 10.01 -21.73 -3.74
C VAL A 484 9.10 -22.08 -2.54
N SER A 485 8.45 -21.07 -1.94
CA SER A 485 7.48 -21.29 -0.85
C SER A 485 6.18 -21.95 -1.35
N LEU A 486 5.79 -21.70 -2.60
CA LEU A 486 4.66 -22.37 -3.24
C LEU A 486 4.97 -23.84 -3.53
N GLU A 487 6.17 -24.15 -4.02
CA GLU A 487 6.63 -25.51 -4.29
C GLU A 487 6.51 -26.41 -3.05
N ALA A 488 7.19 -26.06 -1.95
CA ALA A 488 7.19 -26.84 -0.72
C ALA A 488 5.78 -27.06 -0.11
N VAL A 489 4.88 -26.08 -0.26
CA VAL A 489 3.50 -26.17 0.24
C VAL A 489 2.59 -26.97 -0.70
N VAL A 490 2.80 -26.89 -2.02
CA VAL A 490 2.13 -27.76 -3.00
C VAL A 490 2.56 -29.22 -2.84
N ASP A 491 3.85 -29.49 -2.61
CA ASP A 491 4.36 -30.85 -2.35
C ASP A 491 3.76 -31.46 -1.07
N THR A 492 3.68 -30.67 0.00
CA THR A 492 3.08 -31.10 1.27
C THR A 492 1.57 -31.39 1.09
N PHE A 493 0.86 -30.55 0.33
CA PHE A 493 -0.54 -30.78 -0.03
C PHE A 493 -0.72 -32.03 -0.91
N ALA A 494 0.14 -32.21 -1.92
CA ALA A 494 0.12 -33.35 -2.83
C ALA A 494 0.32 -34.68 -2.09
N TYR A 495 1.34 -34.75 -1.23
CA TYR A 495 1.64 -35.92 -0.39
C TYR A 495 0.43 -36.35 0.45
N LYS A 496 -0.19 -35.40 1.17
CA LYS A 496 -1.39 -35.67 1.97
C LYS A 496 -2.59 -36.05 1.13
N LEU A 497 -2.86 -35.32 0.05
CA LEU A 497 -4.04 -35.57 -0.79
C LEU A 497 -3.98 -36.94 -1.46
N ILE A 498 -2.82 -37.32 -2.03
CA ILE A 498 -2.65 -38.62 -2.71
C ILE A 498 -2.94 -39.79 -1.77
N ALA A 499 -2.67 -39.67 -0.47
CA ALA A 499 -3.01 -40.69 0.53
C ALA A 499 -4.53 -40.85 0.73
N MET A 500 -5.31 -39.78 0.59
CA MET A 500 -6.77 -39.80 0.71
C MET A 500 -7.49 -40.39 -0.52
N ILE A 501 -6.83 -40.45 -1.69
CA ILE A 501 -7.41 -40.93 -2.96
C ILE A 501 -6.60 -42.07 -3.61
N PRO A 502 -6.37 -43.20 -2.92
CA PRO A 502 -5.48 -44.26 -3.38
C PRO A 502 -5.88 -44.90 -4.71
N THR A 503 -7.19 -44.98 -5.03
CA THR A 503 -7.67 -45.53 -6.31
C THR A 503 -7.35 -44.61 -7.50
N GLN A 504 -7.28 -43.30 -7.26
CA GLN A 504 -7.00 -42.28 -8.28
C GLN A 504 -5.57 -41.73 -8.20
N LYS A 505 -4.72 -42.29 -7.34
CA LYS A 505 -3.29 -41.93 -7.16
C LYS A 505 -2.53 -41.75 -8.49
N PRO A 506 -2.61 -42.64 -9.49
CA PRO A 506 -1.86 -42.47 -10.75
C PRO A 506 -2.27 -41.21 -11.53
N ALA A 507 -3.54 -40.82 -11.47
CA ALA A 507 -4.03 -39.59 -12.09
C ALA A 507 -3.62 -38.35 -11.28
N ALA A 508 -3.73 -38.40 -9.95
CA ALA A 508 -3.33 -37.31 -9.07
C ALA A 508 -1.82 -37.01 -9.13
N THR A 509 -0.97 -38.05 -9.04
CA THR A 509 0.49 -37.93 -9.18
C THR A 509 0.83 -37.25 -10.51
N LYS A 510 0.29 -37.72 -11.64
CA LYS A 510 0.52 -37.11 -12.96
C LYS A 510 0.15 -35.62 -13.03
N GLN A 511 -0.92 -35.20 -12.33
CA GLN A 511 -1.30 -33.78 -12.26
C GLN A 511 -0.30 -32.96 -11.43
N PHE A 512 0.14 -33.47 -10.27
CA PHE A 512 1.14 -32.80 -9.45
C PHE A 512 2.53 -32.76 -10.11
N ASP A 513 2.99 -33.84 -10.75
CA ASP A 513 4.24 -33.88 -11.52
C ASP A 513 4.27 -32.78 -12.60
N SER A 514 3.15 -32.63 -13.32
CA SER A 514 2.96 -31.62 -14.37
C SER A 514 2.96 -30.19 -13.82
N LEU A 515 2.38 -29.98 -12.63
CA LEU A 515 2.44 -28.70 -11.94
C LEU A 515 3.87 -28.39 -11.47
N GLY A 516 4.55 -29.35 -10.83
CA GLY A 516 5.92 -29.21 -10.31
C GLY A 516 6.92 -28.80 -11.38
N VAL A 517 6.88 -29.45 -12.56
CA VAL A 517 7.69 -29.04 -13.73
C VAL A 517 7.46 -27.57 -14.12
N THR A 518 6.24 -27.06 -13.94
CA THR A 518 5.91 -25.66 -14.26
C THR A 518 6.31 -24.69 -13.14
N VAL A 519 6.26 -25.13 -11.88
CA VAL A 519 6.74 -24.37 -10.71
C VAL A 519 8.26 -24.24 -10.75
N GLN A 520 9.00 -25.34 -10.94
CA GLN A 520 10.46 -25.33 -11.10
C GLN A 520 10.88 -24.43 -12.28
N LEU A 521 10.18 -24.49 -13.42
CA LEU A 521 10.46 -23.59 -14.55
C LEU A 521 10.28 -22.11 -14.18
N ALA A 522 9.28 -21.78 -13.35
CA ALA A 522 9.08 -20.43 -12.85
C ALA A 522 10.17 -20.02 -11.84
N ILE A 523 10.58 -20.91 -10.93
CA ILE A 523 11.69 -20.67 -9.99
C ILE A 523 12.97 -20.36 -10.78
N ASN A 524 13.39 -21.28 -11.64
CA ASN A 524 14.63 -21.17 -12.44
C ASN A 524 14.61 -19.92 -13.33
N THR A 525 13.44 -19.53 -13.85
CA THR A 525 13.28 -18.27 -14.59
C THR A 525 13.68 -17.07 -13.73
N TYR A 526 13.24 -17.02 -12.46
CA TYR A 526 13.45 -15.91 -11.54
C TYR A 526 14.75 -16.03 -10.70
N GLU A 527 15.60 -17.04 -10.93
CA GLU A 527 16.93 -17.15 -10.28
C GLU A 527 17.95 -16.11 -10.78
N THR A 528 17.79 -15.59 -12.00
CA THR A 528 18.78 -14.68 -12.60
C THR A 528 18.16 -13.41 -13.18
N PRO A 529 18.71 -12.21 -12.88
CA PRO A 529 18.25 -10.98 -13.50
C PRO A 529 18.61 -10.96 -14.99
N PHE A 530 17.64 -10.57 -15.82
CA PHE A 530 17.65 -10.65 -17.29
C PHE A 530 18.90 -10.06 -18.00
N ILE A 531 19.65 -9.18 -17.33
CA ILE A 531 20.85 -8.51 -17.86
C ILE A 531 21.97 -9.50 -18.27
N GLN A 532 22.05 -10.70 -17.68
CA GLN A 532 23.08 -11.69 -18.05
C GLN A 532 22.76 -12.53 -19.30
N LEU A 533 21.52 -12.50 -19.82
CA LEU A 533 21.15 -13.29 -20.99
C LEU A 533 21.64 -12.71 -22.33
N SER A 534 22.13 -11.46 -22.35
CA SER A 534 22.70 -10.84 -23.56
C SER A 534 24.22 -11.01 -23.71
N SER A 535 24.92 -11.59 -22.73
CA SER A 535 26.38 -11.75 -22.73
C SER A 535 26.87 -13.14 -23.18
N SER A 536 26.08 -13.86 -23.98
CA SER A 536 26.42 -15.20 -24.49
C SER A 536 26.05 -15.41 -25.97
N LYS A 537 26.50 -14.49 -26.83
CA LYS A 537 26.72 -14.69 -28.28
C LYS A 537 27.89 -13.84 -28.76
#